data_AF-A0A3L7QP13-F1
#
_entry.id   AF-A0A3L7QP13-F1
#
_cell.length_a   1.000
_cell.length_b   1.000
_cell.length_c   1.000
_cell.angle_alpha   90.00
_cell.angle_beta   90.00
_cell.angle_gamma   90.00
#
_symmetry.space_group_name_H-M   'P 1'
#
loop_
_entity.id
_entity.type
_entity.pdbx_description
1 polymer ?
#
loop_
_entity_poly.entity_id
_entity_poly.type
_entity_poly.pdbx_seq_one_letter_code
_entity_poly.pdbx_strand_id
1 'polypeptide(L)'
;MDFVAIDFETANPSRNSACAIGITPVKNGIVGESFYSLIRPPELEFSPWNTRVHGITEIDVIDSPTLRDLWPEISPLIEDGLVVAHNASFDMSVLRHSLHAVGLFVPRLSYLCSCKLSRQLWPNLASHSLGFLSVAHSIPLDHHHAGSDSLAAAQLVLLGGKEKGVACPRELARCCHVSVGEVYSNDSWTPVSGPSGRRSKTTFELQLPDGYEVSTHQFFGKQVMFTGTMIALTRDEAKQVVRQLGGDTKSSVTKNTDYLVVGELDVRRLAEGASESEKLRDATSLREKGGKVKIITDSDFMEMISAFDEDSGKR
;
A
#
# COMPACT_ATOMS: atom_id res chain seq x y z
N MET A 1 8.04 -23.10 2.32
CA MET A 1 7.33 -21.95 2.89
C MET A 1 5.96 -21.90 2.25
N ASP A 2 4.91 -21.94 3.06
CA ASP A 2 3.53 -22.10 2.59
C ASP A 2 2.67 -20.96 3.13
N PHE A 3 2.04 -20.21 2.23
CA PHE A 3 1.16 -19.08 2.52
C PHE A 3 0.47 -18.63 1.23
N VAL A 4 -0.49 -17.71 1.34
CA VAL A 4 -1.09 -17.05 0.18
C VAL A 4 -0.94 -15.54 0.33
N ALA A 5 -0.41 -14.87 -0.68
CA ALA A 5 -0.39 -13.42 -0.73
C ALA A 5 -1.67 -12.90 -1.39
N ILE A 6 -2.25 -11.83 -0.86
CA ILE A 6 -3.40 -11.17 -1.47
C ILE A 6 -3.15 -9.67 -1.58
N ASP A 7 -3.88 -9.04 -2.48
CA ASP A 7 -3.95 -7.60 -2.64
C ASP A 7 -5.33 -7.21 -3.18
N PHE A 8 -5.87 -6.08 -2.71
CA PHE A 8 -7.16 -5.55 -3.14
C PHE A 8 -7.04 -4.12 -3.68
N GLU A 9 -7.76 -3.85 -4.76
CA GLU A 9 -8.11 -2.48 -5.15
C GLU A 9 -9.54 -2.15 -4.72
N THR A 10 -9.81 -0.88 -4.39
CA THR A 10 -11.16 -0.42 -3.99
C THR A 10 -11.64 0.70 -4.90
N ALA A 11 -12.93 0.67 -5.28
CA ALA A 11 -13.54 1.68 -6.15
C ALA A 11 -13.58 3.07 -5.49
N ASN A 12 -13.72 3.11 -4.17
CA ASN A 12 -13.78 4.35 -3.39
C ASN A 12 -13.17 4.15 -1.98
N PRO A 13 -13.20 5.17 -1.10
CA PRO A 13 -12.67 5.06 0.27
C PRO A 13 -13.31 3.98 1.15
N SER A 14 -14.51 3.49 0.79
CA SER A 14 -15.22 2.47 1.56
C SER A 14 -14.54 1.10 1.46
N ARG A 15 -14.47 0.40 2.60
CA ARG A 15 -13.85 -0.94 2.69
C ARG A 15 -14.70 -2.05 2.08
N ASN A 16 -15.98 -1.80 1.80
CA ASN A 16 -16.82 -2.77 1.08
C ASN A 16 -16.76 -2.61 -0.45
N SER A 17 -15.98 -1.65 -0.97
CA SER A 17 -15.97 -1.28 -2.39
C SER A 17 -14.88 -1.99 -3.21
N ALA A 18 -14.42 -3.17 -2.79
CA ALA A 18 -13.45 -3.96 -3.55
C ALA A 18 -13.82 -4.04 -5.04
N CYS A 19 -12.90 -3.64 -5.92
CA CYS A 19 -13.09 -3.60 -7.37
C CYS A 19 -12.10 -4.47 -8.15
N ALA A 20 -11.03 -4.95 -7.50
CA ALA A 20 -10.19 -6.04 -7.98
C ALA A 20 -9.57 -6.81 -6.82
N ILE A 21 -9.15 -8.05 -7.08
CA ILE A 21 -8.38 -8.88 -6.16
C ILE A 21 -7.28 -9.62 -6.91
N GLY A 22 -6.09 -9.65 -6.32
CA GLY A 22 -5.01 -10.55 -6.70
C GLY A 22 -4.73 -11.55 -5.58
N ILE A 23 -4.46 -12.80 -5.95
CA ILE A 23 -4.14 -13.89 -5.02
C ILE A 23 -2.96 -14.67 -5.59
N THR A 24 -1.87 -14.75 -4.86
CA THR A 24 -0.68 -15.50 -5.24
C THR A 24 -0.39 -16.61 -4.23
N PRO A 25 -0.67 -17.88 -4.55
CA PRO A 25 -0.37 -18.99 -3.67
C PRO A 25 1.13 -19.32 -3.68
N VAL A 26 1.67 -19.65 -2.51
CA VAL A 26 3.03 -20.15 -2.36
C VAL A 26 2.99 -21.50 -1.66
N LYS A 27 3.53 -22.54 -2.31
CA LYS A 27 3.60 -23.89 -1.77
C LYS A 27 5.02 -24.41 -1.88
N ASN A 28 5.55 -24.96 -0.79
CA ASN A 28 6.92 -25.44 -0.68
C ASN A 28 7.97 -24.37 -1.05
N GLY A 29 7.65 -23.09 -0.84
CA GLY A 29 8.51 -21.97 -1.21
C GLY A 29 8.51 -21.63 -2.70
N ILE A 30 7.62 -22.26 -3.49
CA ILE A 30 7.47 -22.04 -4.92
C ILE A 30 6.18 -21.25 -5.14
N VAL A 31 6.28 -20.18 -5.92
CA VAL A 31 5.13 -19.38 -6.36
C VAL A 31 4.31 -20.21 -7.35
N GLY A 32 3.01 -20.38 -7.07
CA GLY A 32 2.06 -21.03 -7.95
C GLY A 32 1.43 -20.07 -8.96
N GLU A 33 0.40 -20.55 -9.66
CA GLU A 33 -0.40 -19.71 -10.55
C GLU A 33 -1.20 -18.69 -9.74
N SER A 34 -1.02 -17.40 -10.05
CA SER A 34 -1.76 -16.32 -9.43
C SER A 34 -3.17 -16.22 -10.00
N PHE A 35 -4.15 -16.04 -9.12
CA PHE A 35 -5.51 -15.68 -9.48
C PHE A 35 -5.67 -14.16 -9.48
N TYR A 36 -6.38 -13.63 -10.48
CA TYR A 36 -6.74 -12.22 -10.56
C TYR A 36 -8.16 -12.10 -11.09
N SER A 37 -8.95 -11.20 -10.49
CA SER A 37 -10.27 -10.86 -11.01
C SER A 37 -10.61 -9.41 -10.70
N LEU A 38 -11.28 -8.77 -11.65
CA LEU A 38 -12.11 -7.59 -11.36
C LEU A 38 -13.32 -8.03 -10.52
N ILE A 39 -13.81 -7.11 -9.71
CA ILE A 39 -14.95 -7.32 -8.81
C ILE A 39 -15.94 -6.19 -9.08
N ARG A 40 -17.21 -6.55 -9.27
CA ARG A 40 -18.29 -5.57 -9.22
C ARG A 40 -18.64 -5.25 -7.77
N PRO A 41 -18.37 -4.03 -7.27
CA PRO A 41 -18.75 -3.64 -5.91
C PRO A 41 -20.28 -3.51 -5.75
N PRO A 42 -20.82 -3.54 -4.52
CA PRO A 42 -22.26 -3.37 -4.27
C PRO A 42 -22.81 -2.05 -4.81
N GLU A 43 -22.01 -0.99 -4.74
CA GLU A 43 -22.31 0.34 -5.26
C GLU A 43 -21.26 0.71 -6.31
N LEU A 44 -21.72 1.14 -7.49
CA LEU A 44 -20.87 1.59 -8.60
C LEU A 44 -20.42 3.05 -8.43
N GLU A 45 -20.02 3.42 -7.22
CA GLU A 45 -19.47 4.75 -6.95
C GLU A 45 -17.94 4.68 -7.00
N PHE A 46 -17.35 5.25 -8.05
CA PHE A 46 -15.89 5.29 -8.22
C PHE A 46 -15.35 6.67 -7.87
N SER A 47 -14.45 6.72 -6.89
CA SER A 47 -13.78 7.97 -6.57
C SER A 47 -12.73 8.28 -7.66
N PRO A 48 -12.59 9.55 -8.09
CA PRO A 48 -11.53 9.94 -9.03
C PRO A 48 -10.12 9.69 -8.48
N TRP A 49 -9.98 9.59 -7.16
CA TRP A 49 -8.71 9.30 -6.51
C TRP A 49 -8.32 7.84 -6.69
N ASN A 50 -9.19 6.91 -6.31
CA ASN A 50 -8.97 5.46 -6.44
C ASN A 50 -8.74 5.07 -7.89
N THR A 51 -9.64 5.51 -8.79
CA THR A 51 -9.52 5.28 -10.24
C THR A 51 -8.18 5.76 -10.79
N ARG A 52 -7.62 6.85 -10.25
CA ARG A 52 -6.31 7.35 -10.69
C ARG A 52 -5.14 6.47 -10.24
N VAL A 53 -5.28 5.81 -9.09
CA VAL A 53 -4.24 4.93 -8.53
C VAL A 53 -4.11 3.67 -9.37
N HIS A 54 -5.20 2.95 -9.58
CA HIS A 54 -5.18 1.61 -10.21
C HIS A 54 -5.75 1.59 -11.65
N GLY A 55 -6.31 2.68 -12.15
CA GLY A 55 -6.84 2.78 -13.52
C GLY A 55 -8.21 2.14 -13.77
N ILE A 56 -8.75 1.40 -12.80
CA ILE A 56 -10.05 0.69 -12.91
C ILE A 56 -11.20 1.69 -12.75
N THR A 57 -12.11 1.67 -13.72
CA THR A 57 -13.31 2.52 -13.79
C THR A 57 -14.57 1.70 -13.55
N GLU A 58 -15.70 2.41 -13.38
CA GLU A 58 -17.03 1.79 -13.32
C GLU A 58 -17.32 0.88 -14.54
N ILE A 59 -16.89 1.32 -15.73
CA ILE A 59 -17.13 0.62 -17.00
C ILE A 59 -16.41 -0.74 -17.02
N ASP A 60 -15.23 -0.82 -16.41
CA ASP A 60 -14.45 -2.06 -16.38
C ASP A 60 -15.11 -3.14 -15.51
N VAL A 61 -15.86 -2.73 -14.49
CA VAL A 61 -16.43 -3.66 -13.49
C VAL A 61 -17.93 -3.90 -13.62
N ILE A 62 -18.65 -3.14 -14.45
CA ILE A 62 -20.13 -3.18 -14.49
C ILE A 62 -20.68 -4.58 -14.81
N ASP A 63 -19.97 -5.33 -15.66
CA ASP A 63 -20.31 -6.69 -16.06
C ASP A 63 -19.41 -7.75 -15.39
N SER A 64 -18.53 -7.33 -14.47
CA SER A 64 -17.66 -8.24 -13.72
C SER A 64 -18.43 -9.02 -12.65
N PRO A 65 -17.92 -10.19 -12.21
CA PRO A 65 -18.55 -10.95 -11.13
C PRO A 65 -18.52 -10.16 -9.80
N THR A 66 -19.51 -10.38 -8.94
CA THR A 66 -19.48 -9.84 -7.58
C THR A 66 -18.54 -10.67 -6.71
N LEU A 67 -18.11 -10.12 -5.55
CA LEU A 67 -17.32 -10.90 -4.60
C LEU A 67 -18.05 -12.17 -4.15
N ARG A 68 -19.39 -12.14 -4.07
CA ARG A 68 -20.21 -13.31 -3.74
C ARG A 68 -20.09 -14.41 -4.80
N ASP A 69 -20.01 -14.04 -6.07
CA ASP A 69 -19.88 -14.98 -7.18
C ASP A 69 -18.49 -15.63 -7.22
N LEU A 70 -17.45 -14.85 -6.91
CA LEU A 70 -16.06 -15.31 -6.85
C LEU A 70 -15.72 -16.11 -5.59
N TRP A 71 -16.48 -15.91 -4.51
CA TRP A 71 -16.13 -16.46 -3.21
C TRP A 71 -15.94 -17.99 -3.16
N PRO A 72 -16.73 -18.82 -3.85
CA PRO A 72 -16.51 -20.27 -3.90
C PRO A 72 -15.14 -20.68 -4.45
N GLU A 73 -14.55 -19.86 -5.32
CA GLU A 73 -13.21 -20.07 -5.89
C GLU A 73 -12.12 -19.48 -4.99
N ILE A 74 -12.37 -18.31 -4.39
CA ILE A 74 -11.41 -17.61 -3.53
C ILE A 74 -11.26 -18.29 -2.16
N SER A 75 -12.37 -18.66 -1.51
CA SER A 75 -12.36 -19.17 -0.13
C SER A 75 -11.39 -20.35 0.06
N PRO A 76 -11.37 -21.38 -0.80
CA PRO A 76 -10.44 -22.50 -0.65
C PRO A 76 -8.95 -22.12 -0.77
N LEU A 77 -8.63 -20.99 -1.41
CA LEU A 77 -7.25 -20.52 -1.53
C LEU A 77 -6.74 -19.89 -0.23
N ILE A 78 -7.64 -19.30 0.57
CA ILE A 78 -7.30 -18.57 1.79
C ILE A 78 -7.67 -19.32 3.08
N GLU A 79 -8.55 -20.32 2.99
CA GLU A 79 -9.01 -21.14 4.11
C GLU A 79 -7.86 -21.99 4.68
N ASP A 80 -7.82 -22.11 6.02
CA ASP A 80 -6.82 -22.84 6.81
C ASP A 80 -5.34 -22.44 6.60
N GLY A 81 -5.10 -21.40 5.80
CA GLY A 81 -3.78 -20.90 5.45
C GLY A 81 -3.31 -19.70 6.27
N LEU A 82 -2.05 -19.32 6.01
CA LEU A 82 -1.53 -18.02 6.42
C LEU A 82 -1.64 -17.06 5.24
N VAL A 83 -2.33 -15.94 5.42
CA VAL A 83 -2.43 -14.88 4.42
C VAL A 83 -1.29 -13.86 4.61
N VAL A 84 -0.78 -13.33 3.52
CA VAL A 84 0.20 -12.23 3.51
C VAL A 84 -0.38 -11.10 2.68
N ALA A 85 -0.21 -9.87 3.11
CA ALA A 85 -0.45 -8.71 2.27
C ALA A 85 0.54 -7.59 2.57
N HIS A 86 0.77 -6.71 1.60
CA HIS A 86 1.62 -5.55 1.78
C HIS A 86 0.81 -4.43 2.42
N ASN A 87 1.05 -4.21 3.72
CA ASN A 87 0.16 -3.42 4.58
C ASN A 87 -1.20 -4.10 4.90
N ALA A 88 -1.12 -5.37 5.29
CA ALA A 88 -2.26 -6.26 5.51
C ALA A 88 -3.43 -5.73 6.37
N SER A 89 -3.28 -4.69 7.18
CA SER A 89 -4.44 -4.07 7.84
C SER A 89 -5.47 -3.52 6.85
N PHE A 90 -5.01 -3.02 5.70
CA PHE A 90 -5.87 -2.55 4.61
C PHE A 90 -6.65 -3.72 4.01
N ASP A 91 -5.95 -4.73 3.49
CA ASP A 91 -6.53 -5.86 2.76
C ASP A 91 -7.45 -6.70 3.64
N MET A 92 -7.05 -6.95 4.88
CA MET A 92 -7.89 -7.66 5.84
C MET A 92 -9.13 -6.86 6.21
N SER A 93 -9.09 -5.53 6.13
CA SER A 93 -10.27 -4.70 6.28
C SER A 93 -11.18 -4.81 5.06
N VAL A 94 -10.63 -4.71 3.85
CA VAL A 94 -11.40 -4.84 2.60
C VAL A 94 -12.10 -6.20 2.54
N LEU A 95 -11.36 -7.29 2.75
CA LEU A 95 -11.89 -8.65 2.77
C LEU A 95 -13.10 -8.78 3.73
N ARG A 96 -12.94 -8.35 4.98
CA ARG A 96 -14.01 -8.47 6.00
C ARG A 96 -15.25 -7.65 5.64
N HIS A 97 -15.07 -6.39 5.24
CA HIS A 97 -16.20 -5.49 4.97
C HIS A 97 -16.89 -5.85 3.66
N SER A 98 -16.16 -6.22 2.61
CA SER A 98 -16.76 -6.65 1.35
C SER A 98 -17.54 -7.96 1.52
N LEU A 99 -17.02 -8.94 2.26
CA LEU A 99 -17.79 -10.16 2.57
C LEU A 99 -19.03 -9.85 3.41
N HIS A 100 -18.89 -9.01 4.44
CA HIS A 100 -20.03 -8.60 5.26
C HIS A 100 -21.13 -7.93 4.42
N ALA A 101 -20.75 -7.02 3.53
CA ALA A 101 -21.68 -6.27 2.68
C ALA A 101 -22.48 -7.18 1.75
N VAL A 102 -21.91 -8.31 1.34
CA VAL A 102 -22.62 -9.32 0.55
C VAL A 102 -23.21 -10.44 1.39
N GLY A 103 -23.27 -10.33 2.73
CA GLY A 103 -23.88 -11.34 3.61
C GLY A 103 -23.08 -12.64 3.72
N LEU A 104 -21.76 -12.58 3.59
CA LEU A 104 -20.83 -13.69 3.77
C LEU A 104 -19.96 -13.47 5.01
N PHE A 105 -19.45 -14.58 5.57
CA PHE A 105 -18.54 -14.57 6.70
C PHE A 105 -17.11 -14.81 6.23
N VAL A 106 -16.17 -14.03 6.77
CA VAL A 106 -14.74 -14.32 6.63
C VAL A 106 -14.43 -15.60 7.41
N PRO A 107 -13.67 -16.55 6.83
CA PRO A 107 -13.21 -17.70 7.57
C PRO A 107 -12.22 -17.26 8.64
N ARG A 108 -12.03 -18.13 9.64
CA ARG A 108 -10.93 -17.95 10.57
C ARG A 108 -9.63 -18.09 9.79
N LEU A 109 -8.78 -17.07 9.83
CA LEU A 109 -7.49 -17.08 9.16
C LEU A 109 -6.44 -16.33 9.97
N SER A 110 -5.19 -16.73 9.77
CA SER A 110 -4.05 -16.01 10.29
C SER A 110 -3.42 -15.17 9.18
N TYR A 111 -2.81 -14.04 9.51
CA TYR A 111 -2.17 -13.19 8.51
C TYR A 111 -0.89 -12.50 8.98
N LEU A 112 -0.03 -12.14 8.02
CA LEU A 112 1.18 -11.35 8.20
C LEU A 112 1.18 -10.13 7.29
N CYS A 113 1.94 -9.11 7.70
CA CYS A 113 2.14 -7.88 6.94
C CYS A 113 3.58 -7.83 6.42
N SER A 114 3.76 -7.93 5.09
CA SER A 114 5.09 -7.91 4.48
C SER A 114 5.80 -6.57 4.70
N CYS A 115 5.06 -5.44 4.76
CA CYS A 115 5.62 -4.13 5.12
C CYS A 115 6.19 -4.10 6.56
N LYS A 116 5.56 -4.81 7.51
CA LYS A 116 6.09 -4.89 8.89
C LYS A 116 7.30 -5.81 8.98
N LEU A 117 7.30 -6.90 8.21
CA LEU A 117 8.46 -7.78 8.09
C LEU A 117 9.65 -7.04 7.47
N SER A 118 9.43 -6.31 6.36
CA SER A 118 10.48 -5.61 5.63
C SER A 118 11.19 -4.56 6.50
N ARG A 119 10.47 -3.86 7.38
CA ARG A 119 11.05 -2.93 8.37
C ARG A 119 12.06 -3.55 9.33
N GLN A 120 11.95 -4.86 9.57
CA GLN A 120 12.83 -5.59 10.48
C GLN A 120 13.92 -6.35 9.71
N LEU A 121 13.62 -6.78 8.48
CA LEU A 121 14.56 -7.42 7.57
C LEU A 121 15.60 -6.42 7.05
N TRP A 122 15.14 -5.24 6.62
CA TRP A 122 15.96 -4.24 5.95
C TRP A 122 15.79 -2.85 6.58
N PRO A 123 16.14 -2.67 7.87
CA PRO A 123 15.83 -1.46 8.63
C PRO A 123 16.49 -0.17 8.11
N ASN A 124 17.50 -0.29 7.26
CA ASN A 124 18.26 0.84 6.70
C ASN A 124 17.71 1.33 5.35
N LEU A 125 16.65 0.72 4.82
CA LEU A 125 16.02 1.19 3.59
C LEU A 125 15.26 2.49 3.82
N ALA A 126 15.31 3.37 2.81
CA ALA A 126 14.63 4.66 2.84
C ALA A 126 13.09 4.53 2.90
N SER A 127 12.55 3.45 2.33
CA SER A 127 11.13 3.17 2.31
C SER A 127 10.85 1.68 2.40
N HIS A 128 9.62 1.38 2.82
CA HIS A 128 9.07 0.03 2.87
C HIS A 128 7.74 -0.07 2.11
N SER A 129 7.47 0.84 1.17
CA SER A 129 6.39 0.70 0.20
C SER A 129 6.71 -0.45 -0.77
N LEU A 130 5.66 -1.05 -1.35
CA LEU A 130 5.82 -2.19 -2.25
C LEU A 130 6.68 -1.84 -3.47
N GLY A 131 6.41 -0.68 -4.10
CA GLY A 131 7.20 -0.18 -5.22
C GLY A 131 8.69 0.00 -4.90
N PHE A 132 9.00 0.68 -3.78
CA PHE A 132 10.39 0.90 -3.38
C PHE A 132 11.11 -0.42 -3.10
N LEU A 133 10.48 -1.32 -2.35
CA LEU A 133 11.05 -2.64 -2.05
C LEU A 133 11.24 -3.47 -3.32
N SER A 134 10.31 -3.34 -4.29
CA SER A 134 10.39 -4.09 -5.53
C SER A 134 11.59 -3.66 -6.36
N VAL A 135 11.83 -2.34 -6.49
CA VAL A 135 13.05 -1.81 -7.11
C VAL A 135 14.31 -2.25 -6.34
N ALA A 136 14.34 -2.02 -5.02
CA ALA A 136 15.50 -2.31 -4.18
C ALA A 136 15.93 -3.79 -4.21
N HIS A 137 15.00 -4.70 -4.47
CA HIS A 137 15.23 -6.14 -4.51
C HIS A 137 15.09 -6.75 -5.92
N SER A 138 14.99 -5.92 -6.97
CA SER A 138 14.84 -6.36 -8.36
C SER A 138 13.65 -7.33 -8.57
N ILE A 139 12.53 -7.06 -7.91
CA ILE A 139 11.26 -7.74 -8.06
C ILE A 139 10.43 -7.00 -9.14
N PRO A 140 9.97 -7.68 -10.20
CA PRO A 140 9.08 -7.07 -11.18
C PRO A 140 7.76 -6.63 -10.54
N LEU A 141 7.30 -5.43 -10.88
CA LEU A 141 6.07 -4.86 -10.38
C LEU A 141 5.42 -4.00 -11.47
N ASP A 142 4.24 -4.41 -11.91
CA ASP A 142 3.23 -3.52 -12.48
C ASP A 142 2.38 -2.98 -11.33
N HIS A 143 2.72 -1.77 -10.87
CA HIS A 143 2.24 -1.23 -9.59
C HIS A 143 0.77 -0.83 -9.67
N HIS A 144 -0.02 -1.12 -8.63
CA HIS A 144 -1.48 -0.92 -8.60
C HIS A 144 -2.28 -1.88 -9.50
N HIS A 145 -1.66 -2.97 -9.94
CA HIS A 145 -2.36 -4.11 -10.47
C HIS A 145 -2.37 -5.22 -9.41
N ALA A 146 -3.52 -5.45 -8.76
CA ALA A 146 -3.64 -6.36 -7.61
C ALA A 146 -2.96 -7.74 -7.78
N GLY A 147 -3.02 -8.32 -8.98
CA GLY A 147 -2.30 -9.56 -9.30
C GLY A 147 -0.77 -9.45 -9.16
N SER A 148 -0.20 -8.39 -9.71
CA SER A 148 1.23 -8.06 -9.65
C SER A 148 1.66 -7.70 -8.23
N ASP A 149 0.84 -6.90 -7.52
CA ASP A 149 1.12 -6.48 -6.14
C ASP A 149 1.12 -7.68 -5.17
N SER A 150 0.15 -8.59 -5.31
CA SER A 150 0.12 -9.83 -4.53
C SER A 150 1.35 -10.72 -4.79
N LEU A 151 1.82 -10.78 -6.04
CA LEU A 151 3.01 -11.54 -6.43
C LEU A 151 4.28 -10.93 -5.83
N ALA A 152 4.45 -9.62 -5.92
CA ALA A 152 5.58 -8.93 -5.33
C ALA A 152 5.61 -9.09 -3.80
N ALA A 153 4.45 -9.01 -3.14
CA ALA A 153 4.34 -9.27 -1.71
C ALA A 153 4.77 -10.70 -1.34
N ALA A 154 4.42 -11.70 -2.17
CA ALA A 154 4.87 -13.08 -1.98
C ALA A 154 6.40 -13.22 -2.15
N GLN A 155 6.96 -12.62 -3.20
CA GLN A 155 8.40 -12.66 -3.46
C GLN A 155 9.21 -12.00 -2.34
N LEU A 156 8.74 -10.88 -1.78
CA LEU A 156 9.38 -10.24 -0.63
C LEU A 156 9.44 -11.13 0.61
N VAL A 157 8.36 -11.86 0.90
CA VAL A 157 8.35 -12.80 2.05
C VAL A 157 9.27 -13.99 1.80
N LEU A 158 9.31 -14.52 0.58
CA LEU A 158 10.25 -15.58 0.19
C LEU A 158 11.71 -15.12 0.30
N LEU A 159 12.01 -13.90 -0.16
CA LEU A 159 13.34 -13.30 -0.04
C LEU A 159 13.76 -13.15 1.43
N GLY A 160 12.89 -12.59 2.27
CA GLY A 160 13.14 -12.47 3.70
C GLY A 160 13.36 -13.83 4.38
N GLY A 161 12.58 -14.85 3.99
CA GLY A 161 12.76 -16.23 4.43
C GLY A 161 14.14 -16.78 4.06
N LYS A 162 14.54 -16.61 2.80
CA LYS A 162 15.85 -17.03 2.29
C LYS A 162 17.00 -16.37 3.03
N GLU A 163 16.95 -15.04 3.23
CA GLU A 163 18.00 -14.29 3.93
C GLU A 163 18.13 -14.67 5.40
N LYS A 164 17.02 -15.00 6.07
CA LYS A 164 17.03 -15.48 7.46
C LYS A 164 17.26 -16.99 7.61
N GLY A 165 17.32 -17.73 6.49
CA GLY A 165 17.46 -19.18 6.51
C GLY A 165 16.24 -19.93 7.09
N VAL A 166 15.04 -19.37 6.94
CA VAL A 166 13.79 -19.93 7.48
C VAL A 166 12.83 -20.32 6.36
N ALA A 167 12.20 -21.49 6.51
CA ALA A 167 11.25 -22.03 5.53
C ALA A 167 9.79 -21.91 5.96
N CYS A 168 9.51 -21.29 7.11
CA CYS A 168 8.17 -21.10 7.67
C CYS A 168 7.88 -19.60 7.85
N PRO A 169 6.75 -19.06 7.36
CA PRO A 169 6.49 -17.62 7.49
C PRO A 169 6.24 -17.20 8.95
N ARG A 170 5.65 -18.07 9.79
CA ARG A 170 5.48 -17.80 11.23
C ARG A 170 6.83 -17.74 11.95
N GLU A 171 7.80 -18.52 11.51
CA GLU A 171 9.16 -18.46 12.02
C GLU A 171 9.88 -17.18 11.58
N LEU A 172 9.74 -16.80 10.31
CA LEU A 172 10.20 -15.50 9.82
C LEU A 172 9.66 -14.34 10.65
N ALA A 173 8.35 -14.35 10.94
CA ALA A 173 7.72 -13.35 11.79
C ALA A 173 8.33 -13.31 13.20
N ARG A 174 8.60 -14.47 13.81
CA ARG A 174 9.29 -14.57 15.11
C ARG A 174 10.70 -13.99 15.06
N CYS A 175 11.49 -14.33 14.03
CA CYS A 175 12.84 -13.76 13.84
C CYS A 175 12.81 -12.24 13.69
N CYS A 176 11.74 -11.70 13.10
CA CYS A 176 11.51 -10.27 12.94
C CYS A 176 10.79 -9.61 14.13
N HIS A 177 10.49 -10.35 15.20
CA HIS A 177 9.69 -9.86 16.34
C HIS A 177 8.31 -9.28 15.94
N VAL A 178 7.75 -9.77 14.83
CA VAL A 178 6.42 -9.41 14.32
C VAL A 178 5.40 -10.45 14.77
N SER A 179 4.28 -10.01 15.34
CA SER A 179 3.19 -10.89 15.75
C SER A 179 2.36 -11.33 14.55
N VAL A 180 1.83 -12.55 14.59
CA VAL A 180 0.82 -12.99 13.61
C VAL A 180 -0.51 -12.34 13.96
N GLY A 181 -1.22 -11.80 12.97
CA GLY A 181 -2.59 -11.33 13.12
C GLY A 181 -3.57 -12.49 12.94
N GLU A 182 -4.73 -12.40 13.56
CA GLU A 182 -5.79 -13.40 13.45
C GLU A 182 -7.12 -12.73 13.13
N VAL A 183 -7.90 -13.29 12.22
CA VAL A 183 -9.30 -12.91 12.00
C VAL A 183 -10.15 -14.05 12.53
N TYR A 184 -11.09 -13.73 13.42
CA TYR A 184 -12.02 -14.70 14.02
C TYR A 184 -13.43 -14.59 13.42
N SER A 185 -13.82 -13.38 13.03
CA SER A 185 -15.08 -13.06 12.34
C SER A 185 -14.95 -11.69 11.65
N ASN A 186 -16.01 -11.26 10.95
CA ASN A 186 -16.02 -9.97 10.27
C ASN A 186 -15.74 -8.80 11.24
N ASP A 187 -16.16 -8.93 12.51
CA ASP A 187 -16.04 -7.88 13.55
C ASP A 187 -14.98 -8.16 14.63
N SER A 188 -14.31 -9.31 14.58
CA SER A 188 -13.33 -9.72 15.59
C SER A 188 -12.02 -10.16 14.97
N TRP A 189 -10.94 -9.42 15.28
CA TRP A 189 -9.60 -9.71 14.80
C TRP A 189 -8.52 -9.16 15.75
N THR A 190 -7.33 -9.75 15.70
CA THR A 190 -6.10 -9.18 16.27
C THR A 190 -5.21 -8.66 15.15
N PRO A 191 -4.72 -7.40 15.24
CA PRO A 191 -3.81 -6.85 14.25
C PRO A 191 -2.43 -7.51 14.32
N VAL A 192 -1.78 -7.64 13.16
CA VAL A 192 -0.31 -7.81 13.11
C VAL A 192 0.31 -6.62 13.84
N SER A 193 1.17 -6.88 14.80
CA SER A 193 1.97 -5.87 15.51
C SER A 193 3.45 -6.20 15.34
N GLY A 194 4.31 -5.22 15.53
CA GLY A 194 5.76 -5.41 15.47
C GLY A 194 6.42 -4.43 16.42
N PRO A 195 7.74 -4.49 16.59
CA PRO A 195 8.45 -3.55 17.45
C PRO A 195 8.12 -2.15 16.94
N SER A 196 7.55 -1.31 17.80
CA SER A 196 7.58 0.11 17.57
C SER A 196 9.05 0.50 17.70
N GLY A 197 9.77 0.47 16.58
CA GLY A 197 11.08 1.10 16.53
C GLY A 197 10.88 2.50 17.10
N ARG A 198 11.48 2.76 18.26
CA ARG A 198 11.68 4.13 18.72
C ARG A 198 12.63 4.69 17.67
N ARG A 199 12.08 5.16 16.54
CA ARG A 199 12.87 5.79 15.50
C ARG A 199 13.60 6.90 16.25
N SER A 200 14.92 6.76 16.30
CA SER A 200 15.77 7.82 16.82
C SER A 200 15.30 9.11 16.16
N LYS A 201 15.33 10.22 16.89
CA LYS A 201 15.16 11.58 16.34
C LYS A 201 16.29 11.93 15.32
N THR A 202 16.90 10.95 14.69
CA THR A 202 17.70 11.11 13.48
C THR A 202 16.77 11.70 12.43
N THR A 203 17.00 12.98 12.14
CA THR A 203 16.63 13.64 10.89
C THR A 203 16.80 12.65 9.75
N PHE A 204 15.73 12.36 9.02
CA PHE A 204 15.87 11.58 7.79
C PHE A 204 16.75 12.41 6.85
N GLU A 205 17.94 11.91 6.54
CA GLU A 205 18.90 12.59 5.67
C GLU A 205 18.86 11.90 4.32
N LEU A 206 18.33 12.62 3.32
CA LEU A 206 18.25 12.14 1.95
C LEU A 206 19.65 12.05 1.38
N GLN A 207 20.08 10.84 1.01
CA GLN A 207 21.34 10.63 0.31
C GLN A 207 21.14 11.05 -1.15
N LEU A 208 21.73 12.18 -1.52
CA LEU A 208 21.75 12.66 -2.90
C LEU A 208 23.07 12.23 -3.56
N PRO A 209 23.07 11.89 -4.87
CA PRO A 209 24.32 11.63 -5.59
C PRO A 209 25.29 12.81 -5.48
N ASP A 210 26.60 12.52 -5.51
CA ASP A 210 27.62 13.56 -5.53
C ASP A 210 27.42 14.52 -6.71
N GLY A 211 27.33 15.81 -6.40
CA GLY A 211 27.09 16.85 -7.41
C GLY A 211 25.64 16.98 -7.87
N TYR A 212 24.68 16.31 -7.24
CA TYR A 212 23.26 16.47 -7.56
C TYR A 212 22.78 17.91 -7.30
N GLU A 213 22.32 18.57 -8.36
CA GLU A 213 21.77 19.92 -8.27
C GLU A 213 20.32 19.88 -7.79
N VAL A 214 20.10 20.14 -6.50
CA VAL A 214 18.77 20.17 -5.86
C VAL A 214 17.76 21.06 -6.63
N SER A 215 18.23 22.13 -7.27
CA SER A 215 17.40 23.02 -8.11
C SER A 215 16.72 22.35 -9.30
N THR A 216 17.25 21.20 -9.74
CA THR A 216 16.69 20.42 -10.85
C THR A 216 15.56 19.49 -10.41
N HIS A 217 15.42 19.25 -9.10
CA HIS A 217 14.41 18.36 -8.58
C HIS A 217 13.00 18.94 -8.78
N GLN A 218 12.04 18.08 -9.11
CA GLN A 218 10.64 18.47 -9.36
C GLN A 218 9.90 19.10 -8.17
N PHE A 219 10.41 18.94 -6.95
CA PHE A 219 9.91 19.59 -5.73
C PHE A 219 10.60 20.91 -5.41
N PHE A 220 11.66 21.29 -6.13
CA PHE A 220 12.36 22.54 -5.89
C PHE A 220 11.42 23.74 -6.10
N GLY A 221 11.31 24.59 -5.07
CA GLY A 221 10.43 25.76 -5.06
C GLY A 221 8.93 25.44 -5.04
N LYS A 222 8.52 24.19 -4.78
CA LYS A 222 7.12 23.75 -4.78
C LYS A 222 6.53 23.67 -3.39
N GLN A 223 5.23 23.93 -3.26
CA GLN A 223 4.47 23.71 -2.03
C GLN A 223 3.86 22.30 -2.01
N VAL A 224 4.35 21.44 -1.12
CA VAL A 224 3.94 20.05 -0.95
C VAL A 224 3.18 19.85 0.36
N MET A 225 1.98 19.27 0.27
CA MET A 225 1.14 18.94 1.43
C MET A 225 1.05 17.44 1.63
N PHE A 226 0.70 17.02 2.84
CA PHE A 226 0.52 15.62 3.19
C PHE A 226 -0.83 15.40 3.89
N THR A 227 -1.52 14.35 3.50
CA THR A 227 -2.74 13.83 4.15
C THR A 227 -2.69 12.31 4.23
N GLY A 228 -3.56 11.70 5.04
CA GLY A 228 -3.54 10.25 5.29
C GLY A 228 -2.31 9.77 6.08
N THR A 229 -2.27 8.48 6.36
CA THR A 229 -1.21 7.72 7.02
C THR A 229 -0.13 7.40 6.01
N MET A 230 1.02 8.04 6.16
CA MET A 230 2.18 7.79 5.30
C MET A 230 2.69 6.36 5.52
N ILE A 231 2.98 5.64 4.43
CA ILE A 231 3.36 4.23 4.46
C ILE A 231 4.88 4.12 4.54
N ALA A 232 5.60 4.81 3.66
CA ALA A 232 7.06 4.74 3.58
C ALA A 232 7.75 5.48 4.74
N LEU A 233 7.50 6.79 4.81
CA LEU A 233 8.09 7.72 5.76
C LEU A 233 7.07 8.12 6.82
N THR A 234 7.50 8.62 7.98
CA THR A 234 6.58 9.41 8.79
C THR A 234 6.25 10.70 8.06
N ARG A 235 5.11 11.32 8.38
CA ARG A 235 4.74 12.62 7.82
C ARG A 235 5.81 13.69 8.05
N ASP A 236 6.50 13.64 9.18
CA ASP A 236 7.54 14.63 9.49
C ASP A 236 8.84 14.37 8.72
N GLU A 237 9.21 13.10 8.52
CA GLU A 237 10.32 12.71 7.63
C GLU A 237 10.03 13.10 6.18
N ALA A 238 8.82 12.81 5.66
CA ALA A 238 8.43 13.20 4.32
C ALA A 238 8.50 14.73 4.11
N LYS A 239 8.11 15.51 5.13
CA LYS A 239 8.30 16.97 5.10
C LYS A 239 9.77 17.38 5.15
N GLN A 240 10.62 16.66 5.88
CA GLN A 240 12.07 16.92 5.89
C GLN A 240 12.68 16.68 4.52
N VAL A 241 12.30 15.59 3.84
CA VAL A 241 12.75 15.28 2.47
C VAL A 241 12.39 16.39 1.50
N VAL A 242 11.13 16.84 1.48
CA VAL A 242 10.70 17.95 0.61
C VAL A 242 11.56 19.19 0.84
N ARG A 243 11.87 19.52 2.10
CA ARG A 243 12.71 20.68 2.42
C ARG A 243 14.15 20.51 1.97
N GLN A 244 14.72 19.32 2.11
CA GLN A 244 16.07 19.02 1.61
C GLN A 244 16.15 19.12 0.08
N LEU A 245 15.04 18.83 -0.60
CA LEU A 245 14.88 19.00 -2.05
C LEU A 245 14.47 20.43 -2.46
N GLY A 246 14.58 21.41 -1.55
CA GLY A 246 14.30 22.83 -1.82
C GLY A 246 12.82 23.18 -1.98
N GLY A 247 11.91 22.28 -1.60
CA GLY A 247 10.48 22.54 -1.52
C GLY A 247 10.04 23.09 -0.15
N ASP A 248 8.77 23.50 -0.08
CA ASP A 248 8.13 23.99 1.15
C ASP A 248 6.92 23.13 1.49
N THR A 249 6.60 23.01 2.79
CA THR A 249 5.49 22.21 3.28
C THR A 249 4.57 23.05 4.16
N LYS A 250 3.27 23.01 3.92
CA LYS A 250 2.25 23.68 4.75
C LYS A 250 1.32 22.66 5.40
N SER A 251 0.39 23.17 6.22
CA SER A 251 -0.60 22.36 6.94
C SER A 251 -1.93 22.26 6.23
N SER A 252 -2.20 23.11 5.24
CA SER A 252 -3.52 23.28 4.60
C SER A 252 -3.36 23.52 3.10
N VAL A 253 -4.35 23.08 2.32
CA VAL A 253 -4.37 23.27 0.86
C VAL A 253 -4.74 24.72 0.55
N THR A 254 -3.96 25.35 -0.31
CA THR A 254 -4.19 26.72 -0.83
C THR A 254 -4.07 26.74 -2.35
N LYS A 255 -4.44 27.86 -3.00
CA LYS A 255 -4.25 28.08 -4.44
C LYS A 255 -2.79 27.93 -4.94
N ASN A 256 -1.83 28.06 -4.03
CA ASN A 256 -0.41 27.94 -4.35
C ASN A 256 0.13 26.52 -4.22
N THR A 257 -0.68 25.59 -3.69
CA THR A 257 -0.30 24.18 -3.52
C THR A 257 0.06 23.58 -4.86
N ASP A 258 1.28 23.05 -4.95
CA ASP A 258 1.77 22.36 -6.14
C ASP A 258 1.50 20.86 -6.03
N TYR A 259 1.67 20.28 -4.84
CA TYR A 259 1.46 18.84 -4.61
C TYR A 259 0.65 18.57 -3.33
N LEU A 260 -0.24 17.58 -3.40
CA LEU A 260 -0.81 16.92 -2.22
C LEU A 260 -0.43 15.43 -2.27
N VAL A 261 0.43 15.01 -1.36
CA VAL A 261 0.78 13.62 -1.13
C VAL A 261 -0.28 12.98 -0.22
N VAL A 262 -0.88 11.91 -0.69
CA VAL A 262 -1.95 11.19 0.00
C VAL A 262 -1.42 9.82 0.42
N GLY A 263 -1.20 9.67 1.72
CA GLY A 263 -1.02 8.36 2.34
C GLY A 263 -2.35 7.65 2.57
N GLU A 264 -2.29 6.44 3.10
CA GLU A 264 -3.46 5.61 3.36
C GLU A 264 -4.45 6.19 4.37
N LEU A 265 -5.74 5.96 4.19
CA LEU A 265 -6.75 6.44 5.13
C LEU A 265 -6.62 5.73 6.50
N ASP A 266 -6.47 6.51 7.58
CA ASP A 266 -6.34 6.02 8.96
C ASP A 266 -7.64 5.33 9.42
N VAL A 267 -7.59 3.99 9.50
CA VAL A 267 -8.69 3.11 9.90
C VAL A 267 -9.31 3.48 11.25
N ARG A 268 -8.56 4.07 12.19
CA ARG A 268 -9.11 4.45 13.52
C ARG A 268 -10.05 5.65 13.47
N ARG A 269 -10.00 6.42 12.39
CA ARG A 269 -10.87 7.58 12.14
C ARG A 269 -12.07 7.24 11.25
N LEU A 270 -12.13 6.02 10.73
CA LEU A 270 -13.19 5.53 9.84
C LEU A 270 -14.24 4.70 10.62
N ALA A 271 -14.78 5.24 11.70
CA ALA A 271 -16.10 4.79 12.16
C ALA A 271 -17.15 5.20 11.11
N GLU A 272 -18.28 4.48 11.06
CA GLU A 272 -19.37 4.69 10.08
C GLU A 272 -19.64 6.18 9.80
N GLY A 273 -19.48 6.59 8.53
CA GLY A 273 -19.69 7.98 8.08
C GLY A 273 -18.42 8.79 7.77
N ALA A 274 -17.23 8.19 7.80
CA ALA A 274 -16.01 8.93 7.53
C ALA A 274 -15.82 9.24 6.03
N SER A 275 -15.75 10.53 5.73
CA SER A 275 -15.50 11.09 4.40
C SER A 275 -14.01 11.29 4.13
N GLU A 276 -13.67 11.52 2.86
CA GLU A 276 -12.33 11.97 2.44
C GLU A 276 -11.78 13.06 3.36
N SER A 277 -10.45 13.05 3.58
CA SER A 277 -9.82 14.11 4.36
C SER A 277 -10.13 15.48 3.76
N GLU A 278 -10.34 16.49 4.61
CA GLU A 278 -10.63 17.86 4.16
C GLU A 278 -9.63 18.36 3.12
N LYS A 279 -8.35 18.05 3.31
CA LYS A 279 -7.28 18.36 2.34
C LYS A 279 -7.46 17.71 0.98
N LEU A 280 -7.91 16.45 0.94
CA LEU A 280 -8.13 15.75 -0.32
C LEU A 280 -9.30 16.40 -1.07
N ARG A 281 -10.41 16.67 -0.37
CA ARG A 281 -11.55 17.40 -0.94
C ARG A 281 -11.16 18.79 -1.46
N ASP A 282 -10.40 19.54 -0.67
CA ASP A 282 -9.93 20.88 -1.05
C ASP A 282 -9.03 20.85 -2.28
N ALA A 283 -8.10 19.90 -2.35
CA ALA A 283 -7.22 19.74 -3.50
C ALA A 283 -7.98 19.28 -4.75
N THR A 284 -8.92 18.35 -4.61
CA THR A 284 -9.78 17.91 -5.71
C THR A 284 -10.61 19.06 -6.24
N SER A 285 -11.28 19.83 -5.37
CA SER A 285 -12.07 21.01 -5.77
C SER A 285 -11.20 22.09 -6.42
N LEU A 286 -9.99 22.33 -5.92
CA LEU A 286 -9.07 23.29 -6.51
C LEU A 286 -8.66 22.85 -7.93
N ARG A 287 -8.41 21.56 -8.14
CA ARG A 287 -8.05 20.99 -9.45
C ARG A 287 -9.21 21.09 -10.43
N GLU A 288 -10.44 20.78 -10.01
CA GLU A 288 -11.66 20.92 -10.82
C GLU A 288 -11.89 22.37 -11.28
N LYS A 289 -11.47 23.34 -10.46
CA LYS A 289 -11.50 24.78 -10.79
C LYS A 289 -10.31 25.24 -11.64
N GLY A 290 -9.53 24.32 -12.22
CA GLY A 290 -8.37 24.61 -13.06
C GLY A 290 -7.09 24.95 -12.28
N GLY A 291 -7.05 24.67 -10.99
CA GLY A 291 -5.86 24.85 -10.16
C GLY A 291 -4.75 23.86 -10.49
N LYS A 292 -3.50 24.29 -10.28
CA LYS A 292 -2.28 23.54 -10.64
C LYS A 292 -1.93 22.35 -9.73
N VAL A 293 -2.73 22.07 -8.71
CA VAL A 293 -2.38 21.09 -7.67
C VAL A 293 -2.33 19.67 -8.26
N LYS A 294 -1.19 19.00 -8.09
CA LYS A 294 -0.99 17.59 -8.41
C LYS A 294 -1.22 16.75 -7.15
N ILE A 295 -2.23 15.91 -7.17
CA ILE A 295 -2.45 14.94 -6.09
C ILE A 295 -1.64 13.68 -6.44
N ILE A 296 -0.82 13.15 -5.53
CA ILE A 296 0.08 12.01 -5.77
C ILE A 296 0.04 11.05 -4.58
N THR A 297 0.29 9.76 -4.81
CA THR A 297 0.26 8.73 -3.76
C THR A 297 1.52 8.77 -2.89
N ASP A 298 1.51 8.05 -1.76
CA ASP A 298 2.74 7.79 -0.97
C ASP A 298 3.82 7.11 -1.85
N SER A 299 3.41 6.19 -2.73
CA SER A 299 4.30 5.49 -3.67
C SER A 299 4.88 6.43 -4.72
N ASP A 300 4.04 7.24 -5.39
CA ASP A 300 4.47 8.24 -6.36
C ASP A 300 5.49 9.18 -5.70
N PHE A 301 5.17 9.66 -4.49
CA PHE A 301 6.07 10.51 -3.73
C PHE A 301 7.41 9.84 -3.48
N MET A 302 7.42 8.54 -3.15
CA MET A 302 8.64 7.77 -2.96
C MET A 302 9.44 7.60 -4.25
N GLU A 303 8.81 7.25 -5.37
CA GLU A 303 9.47 7.16 -6.67
C GLU A 303 10.10 8.49 -7.06
N MET A 304 9.34 9.57 -6.89
CA MET A 304 9.76 10.94 -7.17
C MET A 304 11.00 11.36 -6.37
N ILE A 305 11.24 10.79 -5.18
CA ILE A 305 12.42 11.07 -4.35
C ILE A 305 13.46 9.93 -4.37
N SER A 306 13.22 8.85 -5.10
CA SER A 306 14.14 7.71 -5.25
C SER A 306 14.75 7.64 -6.66
N ALA A 307 14.23 8.41 -7.62
CA ALA A 307 14.65 8.47 -9.02
C ALA A 307 16.09 9.00 -9.27
N PHE A 308 16.99 8.88 -8.29
CA PHE A 308 18.39 9.29 -8.38
C PHE A 308 19.30 8.20 -8.98
N ASP A 309 18.78 7.01 -9.27
CA ASP A 309 19.57 5.86 -9.74
C ASP A 309 19.68 5.72 -11.27
N GLU A 310 18.89 6.42 -12.10
CA GLU A 310 18.82 6.09 -13.53
C GLU A 310 19.84 6.80 -14.45
N ASP A 311 20.56 7.83 -14.03
CA ASP A 311 21.41 8.63 -14.95
C ASP A 311 22.93 8.54 -14.73
N SER A 312 23.40 7.62 -13.88
CA SER A 312 24.84 7.37 -13.69
C SER A 312 25.45 6.34 -14.66
N GLY A 313 24.65 5.80 -15.60
CA GLY A 313 25.02 4.68 -16.48
C GLY A 313 25.32 5.01 -17.95
N LYS A 314 25.45 6.29 -18.35
CA LYS A 314 25.86 6.65 -19.72
C LYS A 314 26.82 7.83 -19.76
N ARG A 315 28.12 7.57 -19.56
CA ARG A 315 29.23 8.16 -20.33
C ARG A 315 30.37 7.16 -20.45
#